data_AF-A0A640TDF3-F1
#
_entry.id   AF-A0A640TDF3-F1
#
_cell.length_a   1.000
_cell.length_b   1.000
_cell.length_c   1.000
_cell.angle_alpha   90.00
_cell.angle_beta   90.00
_cell.angle_gamma   90.00
#
_symmetry.space_group_name_H-M   'P 1'
#
loop_
_entity.id
_entity.type
_entity.pdbx_description
1 polymer ?
#
loop_
_entity_poly.entity_id
_entity_poly.type
_entity_poly.pdbx_seq_one_letter_code
_entity_poly.pdbx_strand_id
1 'polypeptide(L)'
;MPQQQLIRDFGKSRAKAMKDIKARLPMRQRAGMPKWKKKRDASPTFEYTRRGFRLKDGRLRLAGGIVLTVVWSRDLPSDPSSVRVYRDGLGHWYASFVVETGSEPLPETGCVIGIDWGVKETATTTSNDPKFLAKTTMARKAADAAISATKAALVEMGRKHARKVHLVHPAHTTMDCADCGARAKHALPLSERTYTCTACGASRPRDKNSARVMSPSYRWEVPPAPGWSQPG
;
A
#
# COMPACT_ATOMS: atom_id res chain seq x y z
N MET A 1 4.93 19.11 -25.69
CA MET A 1 4.78 20.30 -24.80
C MET A 1 3.99 19.93 -23.55
N PRO A 2 4.30 20.45 -22.35
CA PRO A 2 3.59 20.13 -21.09
C PRO A 2 2.06 20.23 -21.18
N GLN A 3 1.55 21.16 -22.00
CA GLN A 3 0.13 21.31 -22.30
C GLN A 3 -0.51 20.06 -22.93
N GLN A 4 0.21 19.33 -23.80
CA GLN A 4 -0.29 18.09 -24.41
C GLN A 4 -0.39 16.94 -23.41
N GLN A 5 0.47 16.91 -22.40
CA GLN A 5 0.44 15.88 -21.36
C GLN A 5 -0.79 16.10 -20.45
N LEU A 6 -1.02 17.34 -20.02
CA LEU A 6 -2.21 17.70 -19.24
C LEU A 6 -3.52 17.28 -19.92
N ILE A 7 -3.63 17.53 -21.23
CA ILE A 7 -4.81 17.14 -22.03
C ILE A 7 -4.97 15.62 -22.07
N ARG A 8 -3.87 14.87 -22.25
CA ARG A 8 -3.89 13.41 -22.25
C ARG A 8 -4.30 12.85 -20.89
N ASP A 9 -3.77 13.39 -19.80
CA ASP A 9 -4.07 12.91 -18.45
C ASP A 9 -5.52 13.23 -18.07
N PHE A 10 -6.02 14.41 -18.45
CA PHE A 10 -7.44 14.74 -18.35
C PHE A 10 -8.30 13.74 -19.14
N GLY A 11 -7.95 13.46 -20.39
CA GLY A 11 -8.65 12.51 -21.24
C GLY A 11 -8.70 11.10 -20.65
N LYS A 12 -7.56 10.59 -20.18
CA LYS A 12 -7.46 9.28 -19.51
C LYS A 12 -8.31 9.21 -18.24
N SER A 13 -8.19 10.22 -17.38
CA SER A 13 -8.96 10.29 -16.12
C SER A 13 -10.47 10.34 -16.39
N ARG A 14 -10.91 11.15 -17.36
CA ARG A 14 -12.32 11.25 -17.75
C ARG A 14 -12.83 9.94 -18.35
N ALA A 15 -12.07 9.32 -19.25
CA ALA A 15 -12.44 8.03 -19.86
C ALA A 15 -12.62 6.93 -18.82
N LYS A 16 -11.72 6.85 -17.82
CA LYS A 16 -11.82 5.90 -16.71
C LYS A 16 -13.07 6.15 -15.86
N ALA A 17 -13.33 7.40 -15.46
CA ALA A 17 -14.53 7.76 -14.70
C ALA A 17 -15.82 7.37 -15.44
N MET A 18 -15.89 7.67 -16.75
CA MET A 18 -17.02 7.29 -17.60
C MET A 18 -17.19 5.77 -17.72
N LYS A 19 -16.07 5.03 -17.87
CA LYS A 19 -16.07 3.56 -17.90
C LYS A 19 -16.61 2.97 -16.60
N ASP A 20 -16.20 3.50 -15.45
CA ASP A 20 -16.65 3.02 -14.14
C ASP A 20 -18.15 3.28 -13.89
N ILE A 21 -18.66 4.43 -14.38
CA ILE A 21 -20.08 4.75 -14.37
C ILE A 21 -20.85 3.77 -15.26
N LYS A 22 -20.39 3.55 -16.50
CA LYS A 22 -21.02 2.61 -17.44
C LYS A 22 -21.04 1.18 -16.89
N ALA A 23 -19.98 0.77 -16.21
CA ALA A 23 -19.86 -0.53 -15.55
C ALA A 23 -20.66 -0.64 -14.24
N ARG A 24 -21.37 0.41 -13.81
CA ARG A 24 -22.19 0.46 -12.59
C ARG A 24 -21.44 0.02 -11.33
N LEU A 25 -20.14 0.28 -11.24
CA LEU A 25 -19.37 -0.06 -10.03
C LEU A 25 -19.97 0.64 -8.80
N PRO A 26 -19.85 0.08 -7.59
CA PRO A 26 -20.19 0.79 -6.36
C PRO A 26 -19.52 2.15 -6.31
N MET A 27 -20.23 3.19 -5.84
CA MET A 27 -19.73 4.58 -5.90
C MET A 27 -18.35 4.76 -5.23
N ARG A 28 -18.09 4.01 -4.16
CA ARG A 28 -16.79 3.95 -3.45
C ARG A 28 -15.62 3.40 -4.27
N GLN A 29 -15.89 2.69 -5.37
CA GLN A 29 -14.89 2.08 -6.27
C GLN A 29 -14.71 2.86 -7.58
N ARG A 30 -15.54 3.87 -7.85
CA ARG A 30 -15.47 4.65 -9.10
C ARG A 30 -14.35 5.68 -9.03
N ALA A 31 -13.61 5.82 -10.12
CA ALA A 31 -12.77 7.00 -10.32
C ALA A 31 -13.66 8.27 -10.41
N GLY A 32 -13.28 9.32 -9.70
CA GLY A 32 -13.96 10.61 -9.75
C GLY A 32 -13.74 11.33 -11.08
N MET A 33 -14.71 12.14 -11.51
CA MET A 33 -14.56 13.02 -12.68
C MET A 33 -13.44 14.05 -12.41
N PRO A 34 -12.49 14.26 -13.34
CA PRO A 34 -11.46 15.28 -13.19
C PRO A 34 -12.12 16.66 -13.02
N LYS A 35 -11.68 17.40 -12.00
CA LYS A 35 -12.12 18.77 -11.70
C LYS A 35 -10.99 19.74 -11.98
N TRP A 36 -11.36 20.94 -12.42
CA TRP A 36 -10.42 22.05 -12.50
C TRP A 36 -9.94 22.43 -11.09
N LYS A 37 -8.63 22.58 -10.89
CA LYS A 37 -8.08 23.09 -9.62
C LYS A 37 -8.17 24.61 -9.61
N LYS A 38 -8.62 25.19 -8.50
CA LYS A 38 -8.58 26.65 -8.30
C LYS A 38 -7.13 27.11 -8.27
N LYS A 39 -6.82 28.26 -8.90
CA LYS A 39 -5.46 28.78 -9.04
C LYS A 39 -4.71 28.88 -7.69
N ARG A 40 -5.39 29.29 -6.63
CA ARG A 40 -4.83 29.42 -5.27
C ARG A 40 -4.49 28.08 -4.60
N ASP A 41 -5.12 27.00 -5.03
CA ASP A 41 -4.96 25.66 -4.45
C ASP A 41 -4.05 24.76 -5.33
N ALA A 42 -3.54 25.29 -6.45
CA ALA A 42 -2.75 24.56 -7.42
C ALA A 42 -1.28 25.00 -7.34
N SER A 43 -0.45 24.19 -6.68
CA SER A 43 1.00 24.35 -6.78
C SER A 43 1.47 24.15 -8.23
N PRO A 44 2.42 24.96 -8.72
CA PRO A 44 3.02 24.76 -10.04
C PRO A 44 3.56 23.34 -10.19
N THR A 45 3.20 22.66 -11.28
CA THR A 45 3.69 21.32 -11.62
C THR A 45 3.75 21.17 -13.13
N PHE A 46 4.85 20.62 -13.62
CA PHE A 46 5.11 20.32 -15.02
C PHE A 46 5.57 18.88 -15.14
N GLU A 47 5.03 18.14 -16.11
CA GLU A 47 5.39 16.74 -16.35
C GLU A 47 5.92 16.58 -17.78
N TYR A 48 7.08 15.95 -17.90
CA TYR A 48 7.77 15.70 -19.16
C TYR A 48 8.06 14.21 -19.29
N THR A 49 7.73 13.63 -20.44
CA THR A 49 8.11 12.27 -20.83
C THR A 49 9.44 12.28 -21.60
N ARG A 50 10.01 11.12 -21.94
CA ARG A 50 11.33 10.98 -22.60
C ARG A 50 11.66 11.97 -23.73
N ARG A 51 10.68 12.44 -24.51
CA ARG A 51 10.91 13.42 -25.60
C ARG A 51 10.98 14.87 -25.11
N GLY A 52 10.45 15.15 -23.93
CA GLY A 52 10.31 16.47 -23.36
C GLY A 52 11.43 16.87 -22.40
N PHE A 53 12.36 15.98 -22.08
CA PHE A 53 13.52 16.30 -21.24
C PHE A 53 14.75 15.51 -21.65
N ARG A 54 15.93 15.99 -21.26
CA ARG A 54 17.23 15.31 -21.39
C ARG A 54 18.09 15.62 -20.17
N LEU A 55 18.80 14.61 -19.67
CA LEU A 55 19.91 14.78 -18.74
C LEU A 55 21.20 14.82 -19.57
N LYS A 56 21.94 15.93 -19.49
CA LYS A 56 23.20 16.09 -20.23
C LYS A 56 24.11 17.05 -19.47
N ASP A 57 25.39 16.72 -19.34
CA ASP A 57 26.40 17.56 -18.69
C ASP A 57 26.03 17.92 -17.25
N GLY A 58 25.42 16.98 -16.51
CA GLY A 58 24.93 17.20 -15.14
C GLY A 58 23.71 18.11 -15.02
N ARG A 59 23.11 18.54 -16.15
CA ARG A 59 21.97 19.46 -16.19
C ARG A 59 20.70 18.78 -16.67
N LEU A 60 19.56 19.23 -16.13
CA LEU A 60 18.23 18.86 -16.62
C LEU A 60 17.78 19.86 -17.67
N ARG A 61 17.68 19.41 -18.91
CA ARG A 61 17.18 20.20 -20.05
C ARG A 61 15.73 19.82 -20.31
N LEU A 62 14.84 20.79 -20.35
CA LEU A 62 13.41 20.60 -20.60
C LEU A 62 13.02 21.22 -21.95
N ALA A 63 11.97 20.68 -22.56
CA ALA A 63 11.36 21.28 -23.73
C ALA A 63 10.92 22.73 -23.43
N GLY A 64 11.15 23.62 -24.39
CA GLY A 64 11.02 25.07 -24.19
C GLY A 64 12.34 25.78 -23.87
N GLY A 65 13.49 25.08 -23.98
CA GLY A 65 14.81 25.70 -23.82
C GLY A 65 15.26 25.90 -22.37
N ILE A 66 14.50 25.38 -21.41
CA ILE A 66 14.80 25.53 -19.98
C ILE A 66 15.94 24.57 -19.62
N VAL A 67 16.98 25.10 -18.96
CA VAL A 67 18.12 24.32 -18.48
C VAL A 67 18.27 24.57 -16.98
N LEU A 68 18.21 23.49 -16.20
CA LEU A 68 18.24 23.53 -14.74
C LEU A 68 19.49 22.80 -14.23
N THR A 69 20.15 23.41 -13.25
CA THR A 69 21.09 22.70 -12.39
C THR A 69 20.29 21.96 -11.32
N VAL A 70 20.55 20.66 -11.18
CA VAL A 70 19.83 19.81 -10.22
C VAL A 70 20.79 19.39 -9.12
N VAL A 71 20.36 19.61 -7.86
CA VAL A 71 21.01 19.00 -6.70
C VAL A 71 20.44 17.60 -6.54
N TRP A 72 21.28 16.59 -6.70
CA TRP A 72 20.87 15.19 -6.67
C TRP A 72 20.77 14.71 -5.22
N SER A 73 19.62 14.15 -4.86
CA SER A 73 19.46 13.48 -3.56
C SER A 73 20.07 12.07 -3.54
N ARG A 74 20.28 11.49 -4.73
CA ARG A 74 20.92 10.19 -4.99
C ARG A 74 21.16 10.04 -6.49
N ASP A 75 22.02 9.10 -6.87
CA ASP A 75 22.17 8.68 -8.26
C ASP A 75 20.92 7.97 -8.78
N LEU A 76 20.66 8.12 -10.07
CA LEU A 76 19.56 7.42 -10.74
C LEU A 76 20.01 6.00 -11.11
N PRO A 77 19.28 4.95 -10.67
CA PRO A 77 19.62 3.56 -10.98
C PRO A 77 19.56 3.21 -12.48
N SER A 78 18.80 3.97 -13.26
CA SER A 78 18.64 3.79 -14.70
C SER A 78 18.16 5.08 -15.36
N ASP A 79 18.14 5.09 -16.69
CA ASP A 79 17.64 6.23 -17.47
C ASP A 79 16.16 6.49 -17.19
N PRO A 80 15.79 7.71 -16.77
CA PRO A 80 14.42 8.04 -16.44
C PRO A 80 13.49 8.03 -17.66
N SER A 81 12.26 7.57 -17.43
CA SER A 81 11.17 7.57 -18.41
C SER A 81 10.36 8.88 -18.41
N SER A 82 10.32 9.57 -17.27
CA SER A 82 9.70 10.88 -17.11
C SER A 82 10.35 11.67 -15.98
N VAL A 83 10.11 12.97 -16.00
CA VAL A 83 10.43 13.89 -14.91
C VAL A 83 9.22 14.77 -14.60
N ARG A 84 8.90 14.90 -13.32
CA ARG A 84 7.95 15.89 -12.81
C ARG A 84 8.70 16.99 -12.08
N VAL A 85 8.56 18.22 -12.56
CA VAL A 85 9.09 19.41 -11.91
C VAL A 85 7.94 20.11 -11.19
N TYR A 86 8.04 20.24 -9.87
CA TYR A 86 6.96 20.82 -9.06
C TYR A 86 7.48 21.67 -7.93
N ARG A 87 6.63 22.58 -7.45
CA ARG A 87 6.89 23.39 -6.26
C ARG A 87 6.06 22.89 -5.08
N ASP A 88 6.67 22.74 -3.91
CA ASP A 88 5.96 22.38 -2.69
C ASP A 88 5.24 23.60 -2.06
N GLY A 89 4.62 23.39 -0.90
CA GLY A 89 3.92 24.45 -0.17
C GLY A 89 4.83 25.47 0.52
N LEU A 90 6.11 25.13 0.71
CA LEU A 90 7.13 26.04 1.27
C LEU A 90 7.82 26.88 0.18
N GLY A 91 7.57 26.56 -1.10
CA GLY A 91 8.12 27.27 -2.24
C GLY A 91 9.36 26.60 -2.86
N HIS A 92 9.79 25.45 -2.33
CA HIS A 92 10.94 24.72 -2.86
C HIS A 92 10.56 23.95 -4.13
N TRP A 93 11.49 23.91 -5.08
CA TRP A 93 11.32 23.20 -6.35
C TRP A 93 12.01 21.85 -6.31
N TYR A 94 11.33 20.84 -6.86
CA TYR A 94 11.84 19.48 -6.97
C TYR A 94 11.67 18.95 -8.39
N ALA A 95 12.64 18.14 -8.81
CA ALA A 95 12.53 17.27 -9.98
C ALA A 95 12.45 15.82 -9.49
N SER A 96 11.30 15.17 -9.72
CA SER A 96 11.10 13.76 -9.40
C SER A 96 11.15 12.93 -10.68
N PHE A 97 12.04 11.95 -10.71
CA PHE A 97 12.30 11.10 -11.87
C PHE A 97 11.65 9.72 -11.71
N VAL A 98 11.01 9.23 -12.78
CA VAL A 98 10.52 7.85 -12.82
C VAL A 98 11.56 6.99 -13.54
N VAL A 99 12.21 6.13 -12.78
CA VAL A 99 13.28 5.23 -13.24
C VAL A 99 12.84 3.79 -13.10
N GLU A 100 13.36 2.92 -13.96
CA GLU A 100 13.25 1.48 -13.75
C GLU A 100 14.20 1.07 -12.62
N THR A 101 13.74 0.23 -11.72
CA THR A 101 14.56 -0.28 -10.61
C THR A 101 14.53 -1.79 -10.61
N GLY A 102 15.69 -2.43 -10.61
CA GLY A 102 15.79 -3.86 -10.33
C GLY A 102 15.22 -4.18 -8.93
N SER A 103 14.51 -5.30 -8.81
CA SER A 103 14.13 -5.86 -7.52
C SER A 103 15.21 -6.88 -7.13
N GLU A 104 16.08 -6.52 -6.21
CA GLU A 104 16.95 -7.52 -5.58
C GLU A 104 16.15 -8.27 -4.50
N PRO A 105 15.97 -9.60 -4.64
CA PRO A 105 15.31 -10.38 -3.62
C PRO A 105 16.18 -10.36 -2.37
N LEU A 106 15.58 -9.98 -1.24
CA LEU A 106 16.25 -10.13 0.04
C LEU A 106 16.32 -11.64 0.40
N PRO A 107 17.34 -12.10 1.14
CA PRO A 107 17.48 -13.51 1.51
C PRO A 107 16.22 -14.09 2.13
N GLU A 108 15.81 -15.30 1.75
CA GLU A 108 14.69 -15.97 2.39
C GLU A 108 14.99 -16.22 3.86
N THR A 109 14.03 -15.88 4.73
CA THR A 109 14.18 -16.08 6.18
C THR A 109 13.52 -17.36 6.66
N GLY A 110 12.67 -18.00 5.83
CA GLY A 110 11.77 -19.08 6.23
C GLY A 110 10.67 -18.68 7.22
N CYS A 111 10.70 -17.44 7.73
CA CYS A 111 9.79 -16.95 8.75
C CYS A 111 8.57 -16.27 8.12
N VAL A 112 7.40 -16.46 8.75
CA VAL A 112 6.19 -15.69 8.44
C VAL A 112 5.78 -14.83 9.61
N ILE A 113 5.34 -13.61 9.31
CA ILE A 113 4.80 -12.67 10.28
C ILE A 113 3.35 -12.34 9.96
N GLY A 114 2.45 -12.66 10.89
CA GLY A 114 1.07 -12.19 10.85
C GLY A 114 0.98 -10.79 11.44
N ILE A 115 0.20 -9.91 10.81
CA ILE A 115 0.02 -8.51 11.23
C ILE A 115 -1.48 -8.22 11.37
N ASP A 116 -1.93 -8.01 12.60
CA ASP A 116 -3.27 -7.53 12.92
C ASP A 116 -3.28 -6.01 13.05
N TRP A 117 -4.14 -5.33 12.28
CA TRP A 117 -4.20 -3.88 12.24
C TRP A 117 -5.33 -3.38 13.14
N GLY A 118 -4.98 -2.64 14.20
CA GLY A 118 -5.92 -2.13 15.19
C GLY A 118 -5.99 -0.60 15.22
N VAL A 119 -7.02 -0.08 15.89
CA VAL A 119 -7.19 1.38 16.09
C VAL A 119 -6.55 1.90 17.38
N LYS A 120 -6.43 1.05 18.41
CA LYS A 120 -5.77 1.40 19.69
C LYS A 120 -4.27 1.15 19.60
N GLU A 121 -3.89 0.01 19.04
CA GLU A 121 -2.53 -0.29 18.63
C GLU A 121 -2.54 -0.44 17.11
N THR A 122 -1.75 0.38 16.41
CA THR A 122 -1.78 0.45 14.94
C THR A 122 -1.54 -0.91 14.30
N ALA A 123 -0.65 -1.70 14.86
CA ALA A 123 -0.41 -3.07 14.44
C ALA A 123 0.07 -3.95 15.60
N THR A 124 -0.49 -5.15 15.71
CA THR A 124 0.01 -6.27 16.52
C THR A 124 0.59 -7.33 15.60
N THR A 125 1.75 -7.89 15.93
CA THR A 125 2.37 -8.94 15.11
C THR A 125 2.54 -10.25 15.86
N THR A 126 2.76 -11.35 15.14
CA THR A 126 3.17 -12.61 15.76
C THR A 126 4.54 -12.53 16.43
N SER A 127 5.42 -11.61 15.99
CA SER A 127 6.70 -11.32 16.66
C SER A 127 6.48 -10.50 17.94
N ASN A 128 7.27 -10.79 18.97
CA ASN A 128 7.31 -10.01 20.20
C ASN A 128 8.30 -8.83 20.14
N ASP A 129 9.19 -8.81 19.13
CA ASP A 129 10.11 -7.70 18.85
C ASP A 129 10.00 -7.29 17.37
N PRO A 130 8.92 -6.59 16.97
CA PRO A 130 8.81 -6.08 15.62
C PRO A 130 9.70 -4.85 15.46
N LYS A 131 10.88 -5.02 14.86
CA LYS A 131 11.85 -3.94 14.57
C LYS A 131 11.33 -2.84 13.61
N PHE A 132 10.09 -2.93 13.14
CA PHE A 132 9.52 -2.06 12.11
C PHE A 132 8.23 -1.32 12.51
N LEU A 133 7.69 -1.57 13.72
CA LEU A 133 6.46 -0.90 14.17
C LEU A 133 6.79 0.27 15.09
N ALA A 134 6.72 1.49 14.56
CA ALA A 134 6.75 2.70 15.37
C ALA A 134 5.42 2.87 16.13
N LYS A 135 5.49 3.15 17.44
CA LYS A 135 4.31 3.47 18.26
C LYS A 135 3.82 4.88 17.89
N THR A 136 2.56 5.03 17.50
CA THR A 136 1.95 6.35 17.20
C THR A 136 0.69 6.57 18.03
N THR A 137 0.46 7.80 18.50
CA THR A 137 -0.68 8.19 19.37
C THR A 137 -1.81 8.89 18.60
N MET A 138 -1.93 8.65 17.29
CA MET A 138 -2.82 9.43 16.42
C MET A 138 -4.31 9.14 16.63
N ALA A 139 -5.15 10.17 16.41
CA ALA A 139 -6.61 10.11 16.52
C ALA A 139 -7.22 9.06 15.56
N ARG A 140 -8.32 8.42 16.00
CA ARG A 140 -8.98 7.27 15.35
C ARG A 140 -9.22 7.39 13.82
N LYS A 141 -9.65 8.56 13.31
CA LYS A 141 -9.82 8.77 11.85
C LYS A 141 -8.50 8.87 11.09
N ALA A 142 -7.48 9.48 11.70
CA ALA A 142 -6.13 9.48 11.14
C ALA A 142 -5.52 8.07 11.16
N ALA A 143 -5.86 7.26 12.18
CA ALA A 143 -5.44 5.86 12.26
C ALA A 143 -6.00 5.00 11.11
N ASP A 144 -7.29 5.08 10.78
CA ASP A 144 -7.88 4.29 9.68
C ASP A 144 -7.26 4.63 8.30
N ALA A 145 -7.07 5.93 8.03
CA ALA A 145 -6.41 6.39 6.81
C ALA A 145 -4.93 5.96 6.77
N ALA A 146 -4.25 6.04 7.92
CA ALA A 146 -2.88 5.57 8.07
C ALA A 146 -2.77 4.06 7.82
N ILE A 147 -3.65 3.23 8.38
CA ILE A 147 -3.65 1.76 8.15
C ILE A 147 -3.75 1.44 6.67
N SER A 148 -4.65 2.12 5.94
CA SER A 148 -4.81 1.90 4.50
C SER A 148 -3.56 2.29 3.72
N ALA A 149 -2.95 3.42 4.04
CA ALA A 149 -1.70 3.87 3.43
C ALA A 149 -0.52 2.93 3.76
N THR A 150 -0.42 2.45 5.00
CA THR A 150 0.63 1.53 5.43
C THR A 150 0.49 0.17 4.76
N LYS A 151 -0.73 -0.37 4.61
CA LYS A 151 -0.97 -1.61 3.86
C LYS A 151 -0.53 -1.46 2.40
N ALA A 152 -0.86 -0.35 1.75
CA ALA A 152 -0.45 -0.07 0.38
C ALA A 152 1.08 0.01 0.25
N ALA A 153 1.74 0.72 1.18
CA ALA A 153 3.19 0.80 1.23
C ALA A 153 3.84 -0.57 1.46
N LEU A 154 3.28 -1.41 2.33
CA LEU A 154 3.80 -2.76 2.59
C LEU A 154 3.70 -3.66 1.36
N VAL A 155 2.58 -3.63 0.63
CA VAL A 155 2.41 -4.38 -0.62
C VAL A 155 3.42 -3.91 -1.67
N GLU A 156 3.59 -2.59 -1.81
CA GLU A 156 4.55 -2.03 -2.77
C GLU A 156 5.99 -2.40 -2.42
N MET A 157 6.37 -2.32 -1.13
CA MET A 157 7.69 -2.75 -0.68
C MET A 157 7.88 -4.26 -0.84
N GLY A 158 6.84 -5.05 -0.61
CA GLY A 158 6.86 -6.49 -0.86
C GLY A 158 7.17 -6.77 -2.32
N ARG A 159 6.46 -6.12 -3.24
CA ARG A 159 6.72 -6.20 -4.69
C ARG A 159 8.16 -5.77 -5.03
N LYS A 160 8.63 -4.65 -4.46
CA LYS A 160 9.95 -4.06 -4.73
C LYS A 160 11.11 -4.96 -4.30
N HIS A 161 10.92 -5.75 -3.24
CA HIS A 161 11.96 -6.61 -2.65
C HIS A 161 11.66 -8.10 -2.83
N ALA A 162 10.80 -8.45 -3.81
CA ALA A 162 10.36 -9.81 -4.09
C ALA A 162 9.88 -10.59 -2.84
N ARG A 163 9.17 -9.92 -1.92
CA ARG A 163 8.52 -10.53 -0.75
C ARG A 163 7.04 -10.75 -1.01
N LYS A 164 6.53 -11.91 -0.59
CA LYS A 164 5.12 -12.24 -0.64
C LYS A 164 4.37 -11.53 0.48
N VAL A 165 3.32 -10.78 0.12
CA VAL A 165 2.40 -10.12 1.06
C VAL A 165 1.00 -10.62 0.75
N HIS A 166 0.37 -11.27 1.72
CA HIS A 166 -0.98 -11.80 1.58
C HIS A 166 -1.96 -10.96 2.40
N LEU A 167 -2.96 -10.37 1.73
CA LEU A 167 -4.06 -9.70 2.41
C LEU A 167 -5.10 -10.75 2.81
N VAL A 168 -5.32 -10.92 4.12
CA VAL A 168 -6.30 -11.87 4.66
C VAL A 168 -7.65 -11.19 4.80
N HIS A 169 -8.72 -11.90 4.41
CA HIS A 169 -10.08 -11.44 4.64
C HIS A 169 -10.36 -11.38 6.15
N PRO A 170 -10.85 -10.28 6.72
CA PRO A 170 -10.94 -10.09 8.18
C PRO A 170 -12.06 -10.90 8.85
N ALA A 171 -12.85 -11.66 8.08
CA ALA A 171 -13.92 -12.46 8.65
C ALA A 171 -13.35 -13.55 9.53
N HIS A 172 -13.89 -13.67 10.75
CA HIS A 172 -13.60 -14.71 11.73
C HIS A 172 -12.17 -14.74 12.29
N THR A 173 -11.26 -13.87 11.83
CA THR A 173 -9.87 -13.84 12.32
C THR A 173 -9.78 -13.57 13.82
N THR A 174 -10.72 -12.82 14.37
CA THR A 174 -10.83 -12.51 15.81
C THR A 174 -11.61 -13.55 16.61
N MET A 175 -12.24 -14.53 15.96
CA MET A 175 -13.10 -15.55 16.59
C MET A 175 -12.50 -16.95 16.56
N ASP A 176 -11.64 -17.22 15.57
CA ASP A 176 -10.99 -18.51 15.40
C ASP A 176 -9.81 -18.64 16.37
N CYS A 177 -9.61 -19.83 16.95
CA CYS A 177 -8.49 -20.10 17.84
C CYS A 177 -7.24 -20.47 17.05
N ALA A 178 -6.15 -19.74 17.25
CA ALA A 178 -4.89 -20.01 16.57
C ALA A 178 -4.26 -21.38 16.90
N ASP A 179 -4.64 -22.02 18.01
CA ASP A 179 -4.01 -23.27 18.46
C ASP A 179 -4.79 -24.51 18.02
N CYS A 180 -6.13 -24.47 18.00
CA CYS A 180 -6.97 -25.65 17.70
C CYS A 180 -7.94 -25.47 16.53
N GLY A 181 -8.02 -24.30 15.91
CA GLY A 181 -8.92 -24.08 14.78
C GLY A 181 -10.37 -23.75 15.15
N ALA A 182 -10.76 -23.94 16.41
CA ALA A 182 -12.15 -23.79 16.84
C ALA A 182 -12.63 -22.33 16.71
N ARG A 183 -13.87 -22.16 16.25
CA ARG A 183 -14.52 -20.85 16.11
C ARG A 183 -15.42 -20.55 17.30
N ALA A 184 -15.28 -19.36 17.87
CA ALA A 184 -16.21 -18.86 18.87
C ALA A 184 -17.64 -18.77 18.31
N LYS A 185 -18.63 -19.19 19.10
CA LYS A 185 -20.05 -19.19 18.70
C LYS A 185 -20.60 -17.79 18.43
N HIS A 186 -20.09 -16.80 19.16
CA HIS A 186 -20.50 -15.41 19.07
C HIS A 186 -19.28 -14.52 18.86
N ALA A 187 -19.49 -13.39 18.19
CA ALA A 187 -18.46 -12.38 18.05
C ALA A 187 -18.11 -11.80 19.42
N LEU A 188 -16.81 -11.77 19.74
CA LEU A 188 -16.34 -11.19 21.00
C LEU A 188 -16.52 -9.67 20.97
N PRO A 189 -17.09 -9.05 22.02
CA PRO A 189 -17.22 -7.60 22.13
C PRO A 189 -15.90 -6.87 21.90
N LEU A 190 -15.99 -5.62 21.40
CA LEU A 190 -14.80 -4.79 21.22
C LEU A 190 -14.09 -4.44 22.53
N SER A 191 -14.74 -4.57 23.69
CA SER A 191 -14.12 -4.40 25.02
C SER A 191 -13.29 -5.61 25.44
N GLU A 192 -13.54 -6.79 24.88
CA GLU A 192 -12.85 -8.01 25.23
C GLU A 192 -11.47 -8.05 24.57
N ARG A 193 -10.43 -7.95 25.40
CA ARG A 193 -9.02 -7.86 24.98
C ARG A 193 -8.25 -9.17 25.10
N THR A 194 -8.79 -10.12 25.86
CA THR A 194 -8.23 -11.46 26.00
C THR A 194 -9.11 -12.42 25.23
N TYR A 195 -8.51 -13.22 24.36
CA TYR A 195 -9.19 -14.33 23.70
C TYR A 195 -8.98 -15.58 24.55
N THR A 196 -10.06 -16.26 24.90
CA THR A 196 -10.03 -17.56 25.59
C THR A 196 -10.82 -18.57 24.77
N CYS A 197 -10.16 -19.64 24.33
CA CYS A 197 -10.80 -20.69 23.55
C CYS A 197 -11.60 -21.61 24.47
N THR A 198 -12.89 -21.79 24.20
CA THR A 198 -13.76 -22.71 24.95
C THR A 198 -13.52 -24.18 24.62
N ALA A 199 -12.77 -24.49 23.55
CA ALA A 199 -12.51 -25.86 23.10
C ALA A 199 -11.19 -26.43 23.64
N CYS A 200 -10.09 -25.66 23.60
CA CYS A 200 -8.77 -26.12 24.05
C CYS A 200 -8.22 -25.36 25.27
N GLY A 201 -8.93 -24.36 25.78
CA GLY A 201 -8.50 -23.57 26.95
C GLY A 201 -7.40 -22.53 26.67
N ALA A 202 -6.90 -22.42 25.45
CA ALA A 202 -5.88 -21.43 25.09
C ALA A 202 -6.33 -20.01 25.42
N SER A 203 -5.48 -19.24 26.13
CA SER A 203 -5.74 -17.86 26.50
C SER A 203 -4.57 -16.95 26.12
N ARG A 204 -4.85 -15.81 25.47
CA ARG A 204 -3.84 -14.81 25.05
C ARG A 204 -4.50 -13.49 24.67
N PRO A 205 -3.76 -12.38 24.49
CA PRO A 205 -4.31 -11.16 23.93
C PRO A 205 -5.00 -11.43 22.59
N ARG A 206 -6.20 -10.86 22.39
CA ARG A 206 -7.04 -11.12 21.23
C ARG A 206 -6.34 -10.81 19.92
N ASP A 207 -5.68 -9.66 19.84
CA ASP A 207 -4.99 -9.21 18.63
C ASP A 207 -3.75 -10.08 18.32
N LYS A 208 -3.12 -10.69 19.35
CA LYS A 208 -2.07 -11.70 19.18
C LYS A 208 -2.62 -13.03 18.66
N ASN A 209 -3.80 -13.45 19.13
CA ASN A 209 -4.50 -14.61 18.56
C ASN A 209 -4.83 -14.37 17.08
N SER A 210 -5.44 -13.22 16.76
CA SER A 210 -5.76 -12.83 15.38
C SER A 210 -4.54 -12.84 14.47
N ALA A 211 -3.42 -12.25 14.90
CA ALA A 211 -2.18 -12.24 14.13
C ALA A 211 -1.67 -13.67 13.82
N ARG A 212 -1.81 -14.61 14.77
CA ARG A 212 -1.45 -16.01 14.55
C ARG A 212 -2.41 -16.73 13.61
N VAL A 213 -3.72 -16.52 13.75
CA VAL A 213 -4.75 -17.03 12.81
C VAL A 213 -4.48 -16.59 11.36
N MET A 214 -3.96 -15.37 11.17
CA MET A 214 -3.62 -14.85 9.84
C MET A 214 -2.30 -15.38 9.26
N SER A 215 -1.48 -16.09 10.05
CA SER A 215 -0.22 -16.63 9.55
C SER A 215 -0.45 -17.94 8.76
N PRO A 216 0.22 -18.16 7.62
CA PRO A 216 0.04 -19.33 6.75
C PRO A 216 0.18 -20.68 7.46
N SER A 217 0.99 -20.73 8.53
CA SER A 217 1.14 -21.88 9.43
C SER A 217 -0.18 -22.39 10.02
N TYR A 218 -1.27 -21.61 9.91
CA TYR A 218 -2.59 -21.94 10.43
C TYR A 218 -3.58 -22.51 9.37
N ARG A 219 -3.39 -22.32 8.06
CA ARG A 219 -4.45 -22.68 7.08
C ARG A 219 -4.01 -23.07 5.65
N TRP A 220 -2.72 -23.16 5.31
CA TRP A 220 -2.34 -23.50 3.92
C TRP A 220 -1.58 -24.83 3.73
N GLU A 221 -1.33 -25.58 4.81
CA GLU A 221 -0.81 -26.96 4.73
C GLU A 221 -1.83 -27.95 5.30
N VAL A 222 -3.06 -27.94 4.77
CA VAL A 222 -4.00 -29.06 4.94
C VAL A 222 -4.23 -29.64 3.54
N PRO A 223 -3.74 -30.86 3.23
CA PRO A 223 -4.16 -31.51 1.99
C PRO A 223 -5.69 -31.63 1.99
N PRO A 224 -6.36 -31.51 0.82
CA PRO A 224 -7.81 -31.57 0.78
C PRO A 224 -8.30 -32.87 1.43
N ALA A 225 -9.34 -32.77 2.26
CA ALA A 225 -10.02 -33.94 2.78
C ALA A 225 -10.42 -34.87 1.60
N PRO A 226 -10.44 -36.20 1.79
CA PRO A 226 -10.80 -37.12 0.72
C PRO A 226 -12.17 -36.74 0.16
N GLY A 227 -12.23 -36.29 -1.09
CA GLY A 227 -13.49 -36.00 -1.80
C GLY A 227 -13.67 -34.61 -2.40
N TRP A 228 -12.68 -33.70 -2.34
CA TRP A 228 -12.76 -32.41 -3.04
C TRP A 228 -11.75 -32.33 -4.20
N SER A 229 -12.24 -32.46 -5.44
CA SER A 229 -11.49 -32.18 -6.65
C SER A 229 -11.51 -30.69 -6.99
N GLN A 230 -10.34 -30.12 -7.31
CA GLN A 230 -10.22 -28.74 -7.77
C GLN A 230 -10.86 -28.59 -9.17
N PRO A 231 -11.60 -27.49 -9.45
CA PRO A 231 -11.97 -27.17 -10.82
C PRO A 231 -10.71 -26.75 -11.59
N GLY A 232 -10.54 -27.33 -12.78
CA GLY A 232 -9.39 -27.13 -13.66
C GLY A 232 -9.31 -25.75 -14.32
#